data_AF-A0AA38IPS7-F1
#
_entry.id   AF-A0AA38IPS7-F1
#
_cell.length_a   1.000
_cell.length_b   1.000
_cell.length_c   1.000
_cell.angle_alpha   90.00
_cell.angle_beta   90.00
_cell.angle_gamma   90.00
#
_symmetry.space_group_name_H-M   'P 1'
#
loop_
_entity.id
_entity.type
_entity.pdbx_description
1 polymer ?
#
loop_
_entity_poly.entity_id
_entity_poly.type
_entity_poly.pdbx_seq_one_letter_code
_entity_poly.pdbx_strand_id
1 'polypeptide(L)'
;MKKGNNINTDRMFLTPNPFWNKIQNAVWYKNNPVGVNEIGKWVKSLAIVTGLDIRRRKISNHSVRSSAVSALAKAGVEEQQLMKITGHQNVNSSGGS
;
A
#
# COMPACT_ATOMS: atom_id res chain seq x y z
N MET A 1 -3.85 -1.27 -21.49
CA MET A 1 -2.62 -2.04 -21.21
C MET A 1 -2.85 -3.46 -21.70
N LYS A 2 -2.08 -3.96 -22.68
CA LYS A 2 -2.23 -5.35 -23.16
C LYS A 2 -1.62 -6.30 -22.12
N LYS A 3 -2.41 -7.22 -21.56
CA LYS A 3 -1.93 -8.30 -20.69
C LYS A 3 -0.97 -9.19 -21.50
N GLY A 4 0.18 -9.55 -20.94
CA GLY A 4 0.97 -10.64 -21.50
C GLY A 4 0.22 -11.96 -21.35
N ASN A 5 0.44 -12.91 -22.26
CA ASN A 5 -0.27 -14.20 -22.31
C ASN A 5 -0.20 -15.03 -21.01
N ASN A 6 0.66 -14.64 -20.05
CA ASN A 6 0.91 -15.33 -18.80
C ASN A 6 0.21 -14.70 -17.57
N ILE A 7 -0.63 -13.66 -17.76
CA ILE A 7 -1.34 -12.95 -16.68
C ILE A 7 -2.86 -13.07 -16.91
N ASN A 8 -3.53 -13.86 -16.07
CA ASN A 8 -4.99 -14.03 -16.09
C ASN A 8 -5.69 -13.07 -15.09
N THR A 9 -5.00 -12.62 -14.03
CA THR A 9 -5.63 -11.72 -13.05
C THR A 9 -5.71 -10.26 -13.52
N ASP A 10 -6.81 -9.56 -13.23
CA ASP A 10 -6.98 -8.11 -13.48
C ASP A 10 -6.31 -7.23 -12.40
N ARG A 11 -5.58 -7.82 -11.45
CA ARG A 11 -4.97 -7.10 -10.33
C ARG A 11 -3.68 -6.40 -10.76
N MET A 12 -3.53 -5.15 -10.33
CA MET A 12 -2.37 -4.30 -10.66
C MET A 12 -1.05 -4.80 -10.01
N PHE A 13 -1.12 -5.47 -8.87
CA PHE A 13 0.06 -5.94 -8.13
C PHE A 13 0.10 -7.48 -8.04
N LEU A 14 1.16 -8.05 -8.60
CA LEU A 14 1.41 -9.50 -8.62
C LEU A 14 2.48 -9.92 -7.61
N THR A 15 2.38 -11.15 -7.12
CA THR A 15 3.31 -11.69 -6.14
C THR A 15 4.67 -12.01 -6.79
N PRO A 16 5.80 -11.53 -6.26
CA PRO A 16 7.13 -11.93 -6.75
C PRO A 16 7.33 -13.46 -6.68
N ASN A 17 7.97 -14.04 -7.70
CA ASN A 17 8.31 -15.45 -7.72
C ASN A 17 9.70 -15.65 -7.11
N PRO A 18 9.86 -16.20 -5.89
CA PRO A 18 11.18 -16.32 -5.24
C PRO A 18 12.15 -17.31 -5.93
N PHE A 19 11.66 -18.09 -6.90
CA PHE A 19 12.45 -19.08 -7.63
C PHE A 19 12.78 -18.63 -9.06
N TRP A 20 12.50 -17.36 -9.40
CA TRP A 20 12.69 -16.85 -10.75
C TRP A 20 14.13 -16.95 -11.26
N ASN A 21 15.11 -16.85 -10.36
CA ASN A 21 16.53 -16.98 -10.66
C ASN A 21 17.04 -18.43 -10.66
N LYS A 22 16.20 -19.41 -10.31
CA LYS A 22 16.59 -20.83 -10.23
C LYS A 22 16.19 -21.63 -11.46
N ILE A 23 15.34 -21.08 -12.32
CA ILE A 23 14.80 -21.75 -13.50
C ILE A 23 15.12 -20.87 -14.71
N GLN A 24 15.82 -21.41 -15.71
CA GLN A 24 16.04 -20.69 -16.97
C GLN A 24 14.69 -20.29 -17.59
N ASN A 25 14.58 -19.02 -17.98
CA ASN A 25 13.37 -18.42 -18.56
C ASN A 25 12.14 -18.36 -17.63
N ALA A 26 12.31 -18.49 -16.30
CA ALA A 26 11.19 -18.29 -15.39
C ALA A 26 10.80 -16.81 -15.27
N VAL A 27 9.49 -16.59 -15.22
CA VAL A 27 8.90 -15.27 -15.00
C VAL A 27 9.12 -14.86 -13.53
N TRP A 28 9.52 -13.60 -13.32
CA TRP A 28 9.85 -13.04 -12.00
C TRP A 28 8.64 -12.79 -11.09
N TYR A 29 7.43 -13.00 -11.60
CA TYR A 29 6.17 -12.85 -10.88
C TYR A 29 5.28 -14.09 -11.04
N LYS A 30 4.42 -14.30 -10.04
CA LYS A 30 3.33 -15.27 -10.07
C LYS A 30 2.07 -14.57 -10.55
N ASN A 31 1.21 -15.27 -11.29
CA ASN A 31 -0.11 -14.79 -11.69
C ASN A 31 -1.13 -14.80 -10.52
N ASN A 32 -0.67 -14.39 -9.32
CA ASN A 32 -1.47 -14.32 -8.10
C ASN A 32 -1.34 -12.92 -7.50
N PRO A 33 -2.45 -12.33 -7.03
CA PRO A 33 -2.41 -11.01 -6.41
C PRO A 33 -1.53 -11.00 -5.16
N VAL A 34 -0.86 -9.88 -4.92
CA VAL A 34 -0.20 -9.62 -3.64
C VAL A 34 -1.24 -9.69 -2.52
N GLY A 35 -0.93 -10.43 -1.46
CA GLY A 35 -1.80 -10.56 -0.30
C GLY A 35 -1.96 -9.23 0.45
N VAL A 36 -3.16 -8.99 1.01
CA VAL A 36 -3.50 -7.74 1.75
C VAL A 36 -2.54 -7.44 2.92
N ASN A 37 -1.89 -8.47 3.46
CA ASN A 37 -0.98 -8.36 4.59
C ASN A 37 0.50 -8.16 4.19
N GLU A 38 0.85 -8.31 2.91
CA GLU A 38 2.25 -8.24 2.48
C GLU A 38 2.81 -6.82 2.60
N ILE A 39 2.02 -5.80 2.27
CA ILE A 39 2.41 -4.39 2.46
C ILE A 39 2.73 -4.12 3.94
N GLY A 40 1.90 -4.61 4.86
CA GLY A 40 2.13 -4.44 6.29
C GLY A 40 3.41 -5.13 6.78
N LYS A 41 3.77 -6.29 6.20
CA LYS A 41 5.04 -6.98 6.49
C LYS A 41 6.24 -6.19 5.97
N TRP A 42 6.16 -5.65 4.75
CA TRP A 42 7.23 -4.82 4.18
C TRP A 42 7.44 -3.54 4.98
N VAL A 43 6.36 -2.86 5.37
CA VAL A 43 6.45 -1.65 6.21
C VAL A 43 7.11 -1.96 7.56
N LYS A 44 6.76 -3.08 8.20
CA LYS A 44 7.46 -3.52 9.43
C LYS A 44 8.95 -3.77 9.20
N SER A 45 9.29 -4.44 8.11
CA SER A 45 10.69 -4.75 7.76
C SER A 45 11.49 -3.47 7.53
N LEU A 46 10.94 -2.51 6.78
CA LEU A 46 11.54 -1.20 6.56
C LEU A 46 11.70 -0.41 7.85
N ALA A 47 10.70 -0.46 8.74
CA ALA A 47 10.77 0.23 10.03
C ALA A 47 11.90 -0.32 10.92
N ILE A 48 12.14 -1.65 10.90
CA ILE A 48 13.28 -2.25 11.60
C ILE A 48 14.61 -1.75 11.01
N VAL A 49 14.75 -1.77 9.68
CA VAL A 49 15.99 -1.36 8.99
C VAL A 49 16.30 0.13 9.20
N THR A 50 15.27 0.98 9.27
CA THR A 50 15.42 2.43 9.46
C THR A 50 15.55 2.84 10.94
N GLY A 51 15.45 1.89 11.88
CA GLY A 51 15.53 2.18 13.31
C GLY A 51 14.28 2.86 13.89
N LEU A 52 13.13 2.80 13.19
CA LEU A 52 11.87 3.30 13.71
C LEU A 52 11.41 2.48 14.92
N ASP A 53 11.02 3.17 16.00
CA ASP A 53 10.48 2.52 17.20
C ASP A 53 9.08 1.95 16.95
N ILE A 54 9.05 0.71 16.47
CA ILE A 54 7.83 -0.06 16.24
C ILE A 54 7.34 -0.83 17.47
N ARG A 55 8.10 -0.84 18.57
CA ARG A 55 7.69 -1.53 19.81
C ARG A 55 6.72 -0.66 20.61
N ARG A 56 6.95 0.65 20.62
CA ARG A 56 6.06 1.61 21.30
C ARG A 56 4.97 2.16 20.39
N ARG A 57 5.20 2.22 19.06
CA ARG A 57 4.19 2.67 18.09
C ARG A 57 3.86 1.58 17.07
N LYS A 58 2.60 1.15 17.08
CA LYS A 58 2.09 0.16 16.12
C LYS A 58 1.93 0.81 14.74
N ILE A 59 2.89 0.57 13.84
CA ILE A 59 2.77 0.93 12.43
C ILE A 59 1.88 -0.10 11.72
N SER A 60 0.68 0.33 11.34
CA SER A 60 -0.30 -0.43 10.55
C SER A 60 -0.57 0.26 9.21
N ASN A 61 -1.19 -0.45 8.26
CA ASN A 61 -1.62 0.14 6.99
C ASN A 61 -2.48 1.41 7.20
N HIS A 62 -3.30 1.43 8.25
CA HIS A 62 -4.08 2.61 8.61
C HIS A 62 -3.19 3.79 9.05
N SER A 63 -2.21 3.56 9.92
CA SER A 63 -1.28 4.63 10.34
C SER A 63 -0.44 5.19 9.20
N VAL A 64 -0.07 4.35 8.21
CA VAL A 64 0.63 4.78 7.00
C VAL A 64 -0.30 5.67 6.16
N ARG A 65 -1.57 5.28 6.02
CA ARG A 65 -2.58 6.11 5.34
C ARG A 65 -2.74 7.47 6.01
N SER A 66 -2.90 7.52 7.34
CA SER A 66 -3.04 8.78 8.09
C SER A 66 -1.80 9.67 7.98
N SER A 67 -0.60 9.07 7.97
CA SER A 67 0.65 9.80 7.76
C SER A 67 0.73 10.40 6.36
N ALA A 68 0.31 9.65 5.33
CA ALA A 68 0.25 10.14 3.95
C ALA A 68 -0.76 11.30 3.79
N VAL A 69 -1.94 11.18 4.40
CA VAL A 69 -2.94 12.27 4.45
C VAL A 69 -2.34 13.51 5.11
N SER A 70 -1.68 13.35 6.26
CA SER A 70 -1.06 14.46 6.99
C SER A 70 0.06 15.12 6.20
N ALA A 71 0.86 14.34 5.46
CA ALA A 71 1.93 14.86 4.61
C ALA A 71 1.38 15.67 3.43
N LEU A 72 0.32 15.17 2.78
CA LEU A 72 -0.37 15.87 1.70
C LEU A 72 -1.02 17.18 2.19
N ALA A 73 -1.65 17.18 3.35
CA ALA A 73 -2.20 18.38 3.97
C ALA A 73 -1.10 19.43 4.26
N LYS A 74 0.04 19.00 4.81
CA LYS A 74 1.20 19.88 5.03
C LYS A 74 1.80 20.44 3.73
N ALA A 75 1.67 19.71 2.63
CA ALA A 75 2.12 20.16 1.31
C ALA A 75 1.15 21.17 0.65
N GLY A 76 0.07 21.56 1.33
CA GLY A 76 -0.89 22.55 0.83
C GLY A 76 -1.98 21.98 -0.09
N VAL A 77 -2.15 20.66 -0.12
CA VAL A 77 -3.28 20.04 -0.83
C VAL A 77 -4.57 20.41 -0.11
N GLU A 78 -5.57 20.92 -0.83
CA GLU A 78 -6.87 21.25 -0.24
C GLU A 78 -7.57 20.00 0.30
N GLU A 79 -8.29 20.16 1.41
CA GLU A 79 -8.96 19.06 2.12
C GLU A 79 -9.94 18.28 1.22
N GLN A 80 -10.63 18.97 0.32
CA GLN A 80 -11.53 18.34 -0.66
C GLN A 80 -10.78 17.44 -1.66
N GLN A 81 -9.58 17.85 -2.09
CA GLN A 81 -8.72 17.05 -2.95
C GLN A 81 -8.14 15.87 -2.19
N LEU A 82 -7.71 16.07 -0.94
CA LEU A 82 -7.27 15.02 -0.04
C LEU A 82 -8.33 13.95 0.14
N MET A 83 -9.59 14.32 0.42
CA MET A 83 -10.67 13.37 0.59
C MET A 83 -10.95 12.55 -0.67
N LYS A 84 -10.84 13.17 -1.85
CA LYS A 84 -10.96 12.48 -3.13
C LYS A 84 -9.80 11.50 -3.34
N ILE A 85 -8.56 11.90 -3.03
CA ILE A 85 -7.35 11.07 -3.15
C ILE A 85 -7.37 9.91 -2.15
N THR A 86 -7.83 10.16 -0.93
CA THR A 86 -7.84 9.19 0.17
C THR A 86 -9.17 8.46 0.26
N GLY A 87 -10.08 8.60 -0.72
CA GLY A 87 -11.35 7.89 -0.79
C GLY A 87 -12.21 7.99 0.47
N HIS A 88 -12.11 9.08 1.25
CA HIS A 88 -13.00 9.30 2.37
C HIS A 88 -14.32 9.84 1.83
N GLN A 89 -15.39 9.05 1.93
CA GLN A 89 -16.74 9.58 1.82
C GLN A 89 -17.16 10.06 3.20
N ASN A 90 -16.93 11.34 3.50
CA ASN A 90 -17.88 12.28 4.13
C ASN A 90 -17.16 13.44 4.84
N VAL A 91 -17.60 14.69 4.59
CA VAL A 91 -17.30 15.88 5.42
C VAL A 91 -18.33 16.02 6.55
N ASN A 92 -19.47 15.34 6.50
CA ASN A 92 -20.48 15.45 7.54
C ASN A 92 -20.26 14.43 8.67
N SER A 93 -19.48 14.83 9.68
CA SER A 93 -19.88 14.62 11.07
C SER A 93 -20.40 15.97 11.61
N SER A 94 -21.46 16.48 11.00
CA SER A 94 -22.07 17.76 11.38
C SER A 94 -23.13 17.52 12.47
N GLY A 95 -22.84 17.97 13.70
CA GLY A 95 -23.79 18.66 14.57
C GLY A 95 -24.73 17.86 15.49
N GLY A 96 -24.78 18.29 16.76
CA GLY A 96 -25.75 17.93 17.81
C GLY A 96 -25.04 17.20 18.97
N SER A 97 -24.53 17.85 20.02
CA SER A 97 -25.29 18.53 21.12
C SER A 97 -26.41 17.67 21.67
#